data_AF-A0A9P1M2X5-F1
#
_entry.id   AF-A0A9P1M2X5-F1
#
_cell.length_a   1.000
_cell.length_b   1.000
_cell.length_c   1.000
_cell.angle_alpha   90.00
_cell.angle_beta   90.00
_cell.angle_gamma   90.00
#
_symmetry.space_group_name_H-M   'P 1'
#
loop_
_entity.id
_entity.type
_entity.pdbx_description
1 polymer ?
#
loop_
_entity_poly.entity_id
_entity_poly.type
_entity_poly.pdbx_seq_one_letter_code
_entity_poly.pdbx_strand_id
1 'polypeptide(L)'
;MACWEVVGGGDKGGILVRAGQGTSSEQLPERLSTGAVVEELQLVGERLQYQLRSGEGPKTGWVSISLKDKALLIRKDDAPAKAAGPKELREGDYFVTLGPIFKKAGSDPESAKILQLNRKVGAVVHTTGKIWKGPTGGFWVELDVSSGDSGAGEKPGYVMIDASGFGTPGPCLQKAYVEDGAPMILKALRPDALKAWDGSTNDKEFLAFPKTTGAEIRIVLGMLYGVKAEAVTVKAGDATLEPGDAIGERFKHGDHVSFEVAGGKAMKLVVMSPLELGEKLTELEIKDDWTVGQVRKLLCSITGLKEGSMLMAKGKMGERVSEDAQLKLTDLVVDYGYKDGDEIGFIYMGDPEADLKAFLERK
;
A
#
# COMPACT_ATOMS: atom_id res chain seq x y z
N MET A 1 33.85 12.77 1.62
CA MET A 1 33.08 12.63 2.87
C MET A 1 31.61 12.83 2.52
N ALA A 2 30.69 12.07 3.13
CA ALA A 2 29.28 12.08 2.74
C ALA A 2 28.59 13.39 3.17
N CYS A 3 27.75 13.96 2.30
CA CYS A 3 26.92 15.11 2.64
C CYS A 3 25.50 14.66 3.02
N TRP A 4 24.86 15.38 3.93
CA TRP A 4 23.52 15.11 4.44
C TRP A 4 22.67 16.38 4.42
N GLU A 5 21.38 16.25 4.15
CA GLU A 5 20.38 17.31 4.23
C GLU A 5 19.40 17.05 5.37
N VAL A 6 19.09 18.10 6.13
CA VAL A 6 18.09 18.04 7.20
C VAL A 6 16.69 18.15 6.60
N VAL A 7 15.90 17.09 6.72
CA VAL A 7 14.50 17.03 6.24
C VAL A 7 13.47 17.03 7.36
N GLY A 8 13.90 16.79 8.59
CA GLY A 8 13.04 16.77 9.77
C GLY A 8 12.98 18.08 10.55
N GLY A 9 12.09 18.13 11.54
CA GLY A 9 12.04 19.20 12.54
C GLY A 9 11.50 20.55 12.07
N GLY A 10 10.89 20.64 10.88
CA GLY A 10 10.39 21.91 10.33
C GLY A 10 9.36 22.60 11.22
N ASP A 11 8.53 21.83 11.93
CA ASP A 11 7.56 22.32 12.92
C ASP A 11 8.22 23.00 14.13
N LYS A 12 9.50 22.76 14.35
CA LYS A 12 10.30 23.26 15.49
C LYS A 12 11.49 24.11 15.06
N GLY A 13 11.53 24.53 13.79
CA GLY A 13 12.62 25.31 13.22
C GLY A 13 13.93 24.53 13.02
N GLY A 14 13.89 23.20 13.04
CA GLY A 14 15.04 22.33 12.81
C GLY A 14 15.19 21.20 13.84
N ILE A 15 16.28 20.44 13.67
CA ILE A 15 16.59 19.27 14.49
C ILE A 15 17.50 19.63 15.66
N LEU A 16 17.36 18.87 16.75
CA LEU A 16 18.09 19.11 17.98
C LEU A 16 19.56 18.68 17.84
N VAL A 17 20.48 19.60 18.14
CA VAL A 17 21.92 19.34 18.13
C VAL A 17 22.42 19.13 19.56
N ARG A 18 23.33 18.18 19.72
CA ARG A 18 23.98 17.91 21.02
C ARG A 18 25.49 18.06 20.92
N ALA A 19 26.11 18.42 22.05
CA ALA A 19 27.56 18.56 22.15
C ALA A 19 28.31 17.21 22.07
N GLY A 20 27.64 16.10 22.41
CA GLY A 20 28.21 14.76 22.42
C GLY A 20 27.34 13.70 21.74
N GLN A 21 27.93 12.53 21.53
CA GLN A 21 27.27 11.40 20.86
C GLN A 21 26.02 10.91 21.60
N GLY A 22 26.04 10.88 22.94
CA GLY A 22 24.95 10.34 23.75
C GLY A 22 23.65 11.15 23.64
N THR A 23 22.50 10.48 23.77
CA THR A 23 21.19 11.15 23.80
C THR A 23 20.95 11.93 25.10
N SER A 24 21.79 11.73 26.12
CA SER A 24 21.79 12.46 27.39
C SER A 24 22.81 13.61 27.42
N SER A 25 23.67 13.78 26.41
CA SER A 25 24.66 14.85 26.40
C SER A 25 24.01 16.22 26.28
N GLU A 26 24.73 17.26 26.67
CA GLU A 26 24.28 18.66 26.61
C GLU A 26 23.66 19.01 25.25
N GLN A 27 22.49 19.65 25.30
CA GLN A 27 21.81 20.17 24.12
C GLN A 27 22.37 21.55 23.80
N LEU A 28 22.74 21.77 22.55
CA LEU A 28 23.15 23.10 22.13
C LEU A 28 21.92 24.03 22.08
N PRO A 29 22.09 25.33 22.35
CA PRO A 29 20.98 26.29 22.36
C PRO A 29 20.34 26.47 20.98
N GLU A 30 21.14 26.31 19.92
CA GLU A 30 20.68 26.42 18.53
C GLU A 30 20.34 25.05 17.93
N ARG A 31 19.30 25.02 17.09
CA ARG A 31 18.92 23.87 16.29
C ARG A 31 19.59 23.95 14.93
N LEU A 32 19.77 22.79 14.30
CA LEU A 32 20.20 22.71 12.91
C LEU A 32 18.95 22.81 12.03
N SER A 33 18.84 23.89 11.23
CA SER A 33 17.63 24.23 10.50
C SER A 33 17.24 23.15 9.47
N THR A 34 15.95 22.99 9.19
CA THR A 34 15.50 22.19 8.04
C THR A 34 16.03 22.81 6.74
N GLY A 35 16.49 21.97 5.81
CA GLY A 35 17.21 22.37 4.60
C GLY A 35 18.71 22.62 4.77
N ALA A 36 19.24 22.58 6.01
CA ALA A 36 20.67 22.68 6.22
C ALA A 36 21.40 21.46 5.64
N VAL A 37 22.61 21.71 5.12
CA VAL A 37 23.50 20.69 4.56
C VAL A 37 24.71 20.54 5.44
N VAL A 38 25.02 19.31 5.80
CA VAL A 38 26.12 18.98 6.70
C VAL A 38 27.01 17.89 6.12
N GLU A 39 28.29 17.93 6.44
CA GLU A 39 29.25 16.89 6.12
C GLU A 39 29.41 15.92 7.28
N GLU A 40 29.41 14.63 6.99
CA GLU A 40 29.68 13.56 7.94
C GLU A 40 31.14 13.57 8.38
N LEU A 41 31.36 13.80 9.69
CA LEU A 41 32.66 13.60 10.32
C LEU A 41 32.77 12.19 10.91
N GLN A 42 31.70 11.72 11.56
CA GLN A 42 31.65 10.40 12.18
C GLN A 42 30.21 9.90 12.28
N LEU A 43 29.97 8.62 11.99
CA LEU A 43 28.68 7.97 12.16
C LEU A 43 28.79 6.81 13.15
N VAL A 44 28.01 6.84 14.23
CA VAL A 44 27.97 5.77 15.22
C VAL A 44 26.52 5.35 15.48
N GLY A 45 26.11 4.21 14.91
CA GLY A 45 24.72 3.78 14.92
C GLY A 45 23.83 4.78 14.20
N GLU A 46 22.85 5.35 14.89
CA GLU A 46 21.95 6.39 14.34
C GLU A 46 22.37 7.83 14.72
N ARG A 47 23.60 8.00 15.21
CA ARG A 47 24.14 9.29 15.69
C ARG A 47 25.21 9.79 14.74
N LEU A 48 24.96 10.95 14.15
CA LEU A 48 25.84 11.60 13.18
C LEU A 48 26.56 12.77 13.82
N GLN A 49 27.88 12.71 13.87
CA GLN A 49 28.74 13.88 14.08
C GLN A 49 28.94 14.59 12.75
N TYR A 50 28.71 15.90 12.75
CA TYR A 50 28.68 16.65 11.51
C TYR A 50 29.49 17.96 11.57
N GLN A 51 29.81 18.48 10.38
CA GLN A 51 30.25 19.86 10.16
C GLN A 51 29.27 20.56 9.20
N LEU A 52 28.75 21.72 9.59
CA LEU A 52 27.83 22.51 8.75
C LEU A 52 28.52 22.97 7.47
N ARG A 53 27.86 22.76 6.32
CA ARG A 53 28.31 23.22 5.01
C ARG A 53 27.45 24.35 4.46
N SER A 54 26.13 24.29 4.61
CA SER A 54 25.21 25.38 4.26
C SER A 54 23.94 25.34 5.11
N GLY A 55 23.24 26.47 5.27
CA GLY A 55 22.05 26.60 6.12
C GLY A 55 22.36 27.25 7.48
N GLU A 56 21.43 27.11 8.44
CA GLU A 56 21.52 27.75 9.75
C GLU A 56 21.67 26.74 10.89
N GLY A 57 22.42 27.10 11.93
CA GLY A 57 22.62 26.31 13.14
C GLY A 57 24.10 26.14 13.53
N PRO A 58 24.39 25.28 14.53
CA PRO A 58 25.75 25.08 15.02
C PRO A 58 26.69 24.55 13.94
N LYS A 59 27.91 25.11 13.88
CA LYS A 59 28.96 24.70 12.92
C LYS A 59 29.34 23.23 13.02
N THR A 60 29.23 22.64 14.20
CA THR A 60 29.50 21.22 14.46
C THR A 60 28.59 20.70 15.56
N GLY A 61 28.32 19.41 15.57
CA GLY A 61 27.62 18.77 16.67
C GLY A 61 27.19 17.35 16.36
N TRP A 62 26.35 16.80 17.23
CA TRP A 62 25.78 15.46 17.10
C TRP A 62 24.27 15.50 16.94
N VAL A 63 23.76 14.85 15.91
CA VAL A 63 22.32 14.75 15.60
C VAL A 63 21.89 13.29 15.43
N SER A 64 20.59 13.02 15.56
CA SER A 64 20.02 11.71 15.22
C SER A 64 19.60 11.72 13.76
N ILE A 65 19.84 10.61 13.05
CA ILE A 65 19.43 10.47 11.64
C ILE A 65 17.92 10.22 11.53
N SER A 66 17.33 9.55 12.52
CA SER A 66 15.90 9.21 12.58
C SER A 66 15.35 9.40 14.00
N LEU A 67 14.03 9.54 14.12
CA LEU A 67 13.31 9.54 15.40
C LEU A 67 11.90 8.98 15.21
N LYS A 68 11.54 7.90 15.94
CA LYS A 68 10.23 7.23 15.84
C LYS A 68 9.83 6.97 14.36
N ASP A 69 10.75 6.34 13.63
CA ASP A 69 10.61 5.99 12.20
C ASP A 69 10.50 7.17 11.22
N LYS A 70 10.61 8.42 11.70
CA LYS A 70 10.71 9.61 10.84
C LYS A 70 12.18 9.94 10.55
N ALA A 71 12.52 10.10 9.28
CA ALA A 71 13.83 10.58 8.86
C ALA A 71 14.03 12.05 9.28
N LEU A 72 15.19 12.35 9.85
CA LEU A 72 15.61 13.70 10.22
C LEU A 72 16.70 14.23 9.29
N LEU A 73 17.58 13.34 8.81
CA LEU A 73 18.54 13.63 7.75
C LEU A 73 18.45 12.59 6.64
N ILE A 74 18.72 13.02 5.41
CA ILE A 74 18.93 12.18 4.23
C ILE A 74 20.31 12.45 3.67
N ARG A 75 21.03 11.48 3.10
CA ARG A 75 22.29 11.80 2.41
C ARG A 75 21.98 12.58 1.14
N LYS A 76 22.74 13.64 0.86
CA LYS A 76 22.67 14.34 -0.44
C LYS A 76 23.25 13.52 -1.58
N ASP A 77 24.08 12.53 -1.26
CA ASP A 77 24.50 11.50 -2.21
C ASP A 77 23.38 10.48 -2.50
N ASP A 78 22.25 10.55 -1.77
CA ASP A 78 21.02 9.77 -1.98
C ASP A 78 19.94 10.55 -2.78
N ALA A 79 20.28 11.65 -3.47
CA ALA A 79 19.51 12.04 -4.67
C ALA A 79 19.54 10.86 -5.63
N PRO A 80 18.37 10.42 -6.16
CA PRO A 80 18.01 9.00 -6.27
C PRO A 80 19.25 8.22 -6.63
N ALA A 81 19.79 7.47 -5.66
CA ALA A 81 21.01 6.71 -5.80
C ALA A 81 21.15 6.36 -7.27
N LYS A 82 22.10 7.03 -7.97
CA LYS A 82 22.55 6.60 -9.29
C LYS A 82 22.57 5.10 -9.16
N ALA A 83 21.61 4.42 -9.82
CA ALA A 83 21.35 3.02 -9.60
C ALA A 83 22.73 2.39 -9.53
N ALA A 84 23.08 1.81 -8.36
CA ALA A 84 24.33 1.08 -8.25
C ALA A 84 24.37 0.24 -9.52
N GLY A 85 25.31 0.53 -10.43
CA GLY A 85 25.28 -0.07 -11.77
C GLY A 85 25.06 -1.56 -11.56
N PRO A 86 24.08 -2.18 -12.26
CA PRO A 86 23.37 -3.35 -11.77
C PRO A 86 24.37 -4.33 -11.16
N LYS A 87 24.40 -4.44 -9.83
CA LYS A 87 25.07 -5.57 -9.19
C LYS A 87 24.39 -6.79 -9.78
N GLU A 88 25.19 -7.68 -10.35
CA GLU A 88 24.76 -8.75 -11.22
C GLU A 88 23.61 -9.52 -10.55
N LEU A 89 22.43 -9.49 -11.16
CA LEU A 89 21.26 -10.23 -10.67
C LEU A 89 21.65 -11.70 -10.58
N ARG A 90 21.44 -12.30 -9.41
CA ARG A 90 21.72 -13.72 -9.20
C ARG A 90 20.47 -14.52 -9.49
N GLU A 91 20.67 -15.77 -9.89
CA GLU A 91 19.56 -16.69 -10.05
C GLU A 91 18.81 -16.82 -8.71
N GLY A 92 17.51 -16.55 -8.74
CA GLY A 92 16.67 -16.59 -7.53
C GLY A 92 16.60 -15.26 -6.77
N ASP A 93 17.21 -14.18 -7.24
CA ASP A 93 16.94 -12.85 -6.69
C ASP A 93 15.51 -12.40 -7.00
N TYR A 94 14.98 -11.49 -6.17
CA TYR A 94 13.64 -10.91 -6.32
C TYR A 94 13.71 -9.39 -6.26
N PHE A 95 12.76 -8.72 -6.90
CA PHE A 95 12.52 -7.29 -6.72
C PHE A 95 11.35 -7.05 -5.75
N VAL A 96 11.48 -6.01 -4.92
CA VAL A 96 10.37 -5.50 -4.11
C VAL A 96 9.36 -4.77 -5.01
N THR A 97 8.07 -5.08 -4.89
CA THR A 97 7.01 -4.56 -5.78
C THR A 97 6.15 -3.47 -5.14
N LEU A 98 5.84 -3.57 -3.84
CA LEU A 98 4.86 -2.70 -3.15
C LEU A 98 5.44 -1.84 -2.03
N GLY A 99 6.68 -2.13 -1.61
CA GLY A 99 7.38 -1.46 -0.51
C GLY A 99 7.36 -2.26 0.79
N PRO A 100 6.19 -2.47 1.44
CA PRO A 100 6.07 -3.40 2.55
C PRO A 100 6.40 -4.84 2.14
N ILE A 101 7.27 -5.49 2.91
CA ILE A 101 7.56 -6.92 2.82
C ILE A 101 7.37 -7.57 4.18
N PHE A 102 7.08 -8.87 4.19
CA PHE A 102 6.87 -9.62 5.43
C PHE A 102 7.97 -10.66 5.60
N LYS A 103 8.56 -10.71 6.79
CA LYS A 103 9.71 -11.55 7.11
C LYS A 103 9.44 -12.40 8.35
N LYS A 104 9.75 -13.69 8.26
CA LYS A 104 9.96 -14.57 9.43
C LYS A 104 11.44 -14.52 9.82
N ALA A 105 11.71 -14.26 11.09
CA ALA A 105 13.07 -14.17 11.61
C ALA A 105 13.62 -15.55 11.98
N GLY A 106 14.92 -15.75 11.74
CA GLY A 106 15.63 -17.01 12.00
C GLY A 106 15.65 -17.94 10.78
N SER A 107 16.43 -19.01 10.88
CA SER A 107 16.50 -20.04 9.83
C SER A 107 15.31 -21.01 9.85
N ASP A 108 14.45 -20.92 10.86
CA ASP A 108 13.25 -21.74 10.98
C ASP A 108 12.05 -21.02 10.32
N PRO A 109 11.55 -21.52 9.18
CA PRO A 109 10.39 -20.94 8.51
C PRO A 109 9.07 -21.16 9.25
N GLU A 110 9.01 -22.06 10.25
CA GLU A 110 7.79 -22.31 11.03
C GLU A 110 7.56 -21.26 12.13
N SER A 111 8.53 -20.37 12.36
CA SER A 111 8.41 -19.27 13.32
C SER A 111 7.10 -18.51 13.16
N ALA A 112 6.29 -18.47 14.22
CA ALA A 112 4.99 -17.80 14.21
C ALA A 112 5.12 -16.27 14.07
N LYS A 113 6.27 -15.69 14.46
CA LYS A 113 6.47 -14.25 14.44
C LYS A 113 6.78 -13.75 13.03
N ILE A 114 5.85 -12.98 12.47
CA ILE A 114 6.03 -12.27 11.20
C ILE A 114 6.31 -10.79 11.51
N LEU A 115 7.37 -10.25 10.90
CA LEU A 115 7.77 -8.86 10.95
C LEU A 115 7.39 -8.19 9.63
N GLN A 116 6.75 -7.03 9.67
CA GLN A 116 6.60 -6.18 8.50
C GLN A 116 7.82 -5.25 8.42
N LEU A 117 8.46 -5.20 7.26
CA LEU A 117 9.58 -4.31 6.96
C LEU A 117 9.18 -3.43 5.77
N ASN A 118 9.65 -2.19 5.73
CA ASN A 118 9.46 -1.33 4.58
C ASN A 118 10.76 -1.26 3.77
N ARG A 119 10.68 -1.61 2.49
CA ARG A 119 11.78 -1.54 1.52
C ARG A 119 11.40 -0.62 0.36
N LYS A 120 12.40 -0.13 -0.37
CA LYS A 120 12.16 0.65 -1.58
C LYS A 120 11.64 -0.27 -2.69
N VAL A 121 10.64 0.18 -3.45
CA VAL A 121 10.17 -0.53 -4.66
C VAL A 121 11.34 -0.64 -5.65
N GLY A 122 11.52 -1.81 -6.25
CA GLY A 122 12.63 -2.16 -7.13
C GLY A 122 13.92 -2.53 -6.42
N ALA A 123 13.99 -2.50 -5.08
CA ALA A 123 15.15 -3.02 -4.37
C ALA A 123 15.28 -4.53 -4.64
N VAL A 124 16.51 -4.98 -4.87
CA VAL A 124 16.82 -6.40 -5.02
C VAL A 124 16.87 -7.05 -3.63
N VAL A 125 16.18 -8.18 -3.51
CA VAL A 125 16.23 -9.07 -2.36
C VAL A 125 17.00 -10.31 -2.78
N HIS A 126 18.15 -10.45 -2.16
CA HIS A 126 19.07 -11.55 -2.36
C HIS A 126 18.59 -12.80 -1.62
N THR A 127 18.39 -13.90 -2.35
CA THR A 127 17.82 -15.14 -1.80
C THR A 127 18.65 -16.36 -2.14
N THR A 128 18.46 -17.45 -1.39
CA THR A 128 19.07 -18.76 -1.69
C THR A 128 18.27 -19.54 -2.76
N GLY A 129 17.12 -19.01 -3.20
CA GLY A 129 16.15 -19.70 -4.06
C GLY A 129 15.31 -20.77 -3.36
N LYS A 130 15.59 -21.08 -2.08
CA LYS A 130 14.82 -22.06 -1.31
C LYS A 130 13.45 -21.49 -0.95
N ILE A 131 12.40 -22.09 -1.52
CA ILE A 131 11.02 -21.69 -1.28
C ILE A 131 10.40 -22.60 -0.21
N TRP A 132 9.69 -22.00 0.73
CA TRP A 132 8.85 -22.67 1.72
C TRP A 132 7.39 -22.24 1.56
N LYS A 133 6.47 -23.21 1.64
CA LYS A 133 5.03 -22.94 1.60
C LYS A 133 4.48 -22.99 3.02
N GLY A 134 3.85 -21.90 3.46
CA GLY A 134 3.31 -21.80 4.81
C GLY A 134 2.09 -22.68 5.07
N PRO A 135 1.80 -23.00 6.35
CA PRO A 135 0.68 -23.88 6.72
C PRO A 135 -0.70 -23.27 6.38
N THR A 136 -0.81 -21.94 6.39
CA THR A 136 -2.02 -21.19 6.00
C THR A 136 -2.06 -20.81 4.52
N GLY A 137 -1.17 -21.39 3.71
CA GLY A 137 -0.89 -20.90 2.37
C GLY A 137 0.14 -19.76 2.35
N GLY A 138 0.50 -19.31 1.15
CA GLY A 138 1.56 -18.33 0.93
C GLY A 138 2.93 -18.95 0.71
N PHE A 139 3.71 -18.33 -0.17
CA PHE A 139 5.06 -18.76 -0.52
C PHE A 139 6.08 -17.80 0.07
N TRP A 140 7.16 -18.36 0.61
CA TRP A 140 8.24 -17.62 1.25
C TRP A 140 9.56 -18.05 0.65
N VAL A 141 10.52 -17.15 0.54
CA VAL A 141 11.86 -17.44 0.04
C VAL A 141 12.91 -17.11 1.10
N GLU A 142 13.88 -18.00 1.27
CA GLU A 142 14.95 -17.85 2.25
C GLU A 142 15.96 -16.78 1.82
N LEU A 143 16.26 -15.86 2.74
CA LEU A 143 17.23 -14.78 2.53
C LEU A 143 18.66 -15.29 2.49
N ASP A 144 19.43 -14.79 1.53
CA ASP A 144 20.87 -15.03 1.46
C ASP A 144 21.66 -13.92 2.17
N VAL A 145 21.99 -14.19 3.43
CA VAL A 145 22.79 -13.29 4.27
C VAL A 145 24.28 -13.29 3.93
N SER A 146 24.76 -14.23 3.12
CA SER A 146 26.18 -14.33 2.76
C SER A 146 26.61 -13.25 1.77
N SER A 147 25.65 -12.68 1.04
CA SER A 147 25.86 -11.62 0.05
C SER A 147 26.42 -10.31 0.65
N GLY A 148 26.31 -10.11 1.97
CA GLY A 148 26.79 -8.89 2.66
C GLY A 148 26.07 -7.59 2.25
N ASP A 149 25.12 -7.68 1.32
CA ASP A 149 24.58 -6.56 0.54
C ASP A 149 23.05 -6.61 0.43
N SER A 150 22.37 -7.37 1.30
CA SER A 150 20.91 -7.41 1.40
C SER A 150 20.28 -6.09 1.91
N GLY A 151 21.03 -4.98 1.85
CA GLY A 151 20.53 -3.62 2.03
C GLY A 151 20.02 -3.27 3.43
N ALA A 152 20.18 -4.15 4.41
CA ALA A 152 19.98 -3.87 5.84
C ALA A 152 20.72 -4.95 6.62
N GLY A 153 21.08 -4.72 7.87
CA GLY A 153 21.67 -5.72 8.77
C GLY A 153 20.73 -6.91 9.07
N GLU A 154 20.34 -7.65 8.04
CA GLU A 154 19.33 -8.67 8.09
C GLU A 154 19.93 -9.98 8.58
N LYS A 155 19.46 -10.36 9.76
CA LYS A 155 19.58 -11.70 10.30
C LYS A 155 18.93 -12.72 9.35
N PRO A 156 19.33 -14.00 9.39
CA PRO A 156 18.68 -15.07 8.63
C PRO A 156 17.16 -15.03 8.76
N GLY A 157 16.46 -15.43 7.70
CA GLY A 157 15.01 -15.33 7.64
C GLY A 157 14.41 -15.79 6.32
N TYR A 158 13.09 -15.82 6.29
CA TYR A 158 12.29 -16.08 5.10
C TYR A 158 11.44 -14.84 4.82
N VAL A 159 11.37 -14.40 3.57
CA VAL A 159 10.53 -13.28 3.14
C VAL A 159 9.39 -13.77 2.26
N MET A 160 8.21 -13.20 2.45
CA MET A 160 7.00 -13.60 1.74
C MET A 160 7.03 -13.10 0.29
N ILE A 161 6.74 -13.99 -0.65
CA ILE A 161 6.62 -13.66 -2.08
C ILE A 161 5.25 -13.04 -2.35
N ASP A 162 4.20 -13.70 -1.88
CA ASP A 162 2.81 -13.28 -2.10
C ASP A 162 2.08 -13.07 -0.76
N ALA A 163 1.65 -11.84 -0.55
CA ALA A 163 1.05 -11.34 0.67
C ALA A 163 -0.45 -11.00 0.51
N SER A 164 -1.09 -11.48 -0.55
CA SER A 164 -2.54 -11.31 -0.80
C SER A 164 -3.41 -11.73 0.39
N GLY A 165 -2.98 -12.73 1.17
CA GLY A 165 -3.65 -13.15 2.42
C GLY A 165 -3.42 -12.25 3.65
N PHE A 166 -2.59 -11.21 3.55
CA PHE A 166 -2.20 -10.31 4.64
C PHE A 166 -2.71 -8.87 4.43
N GLY A 167 -3.76 -8.69 3.63
CA GLY A 167 -4.35 -7.37 3.36
C GLY A 167 -3.50 -6.49 2.45
N THR A 168 -2.49 -7.06 1.79
CA THR A 168 -1.81 -6.39 0.67
C THR A 168 -2.39 -6.87 -0.65
N PRO A 169 -2.45 -6.03 -1.69
CA PRO A 169 -3.25 -6.33 -2.87
C PRO A 169 -2.55 -7.22 -3.90
N GLY A 170 -1.35 -7.74 -3.63
CA GLY A 170 -0.58 -8.52 -4.61
C GLY A 170 0.73 -9.08 -4.06
N PRO A 171 1.60 -9.60 -4.95
CA PRO A 171 2.89 -10.10 -4.54
C PRO A 171 3.73 -8.96 -3.94
N CYS A 172 4.42 -9.23 -2.84
CA CYS A 172 5.42 -8.32 -2.25
C CYS A 172 6.76 -8.41 -2.98
N LEU A 173 7.02 -9.54 -3.65
CA LEU A 173 8.24 -9.82 -4.38
C LEU A 173 7.93 -10.38 -5.77
N GLN A 174 8.62 -9.88 -6.78
CA GLN A 174 8.63 -10.44 -8.14
C GLN A 174 10.00 -11.05 -8.42
N LYS A 175 10.05 -12.29 -8.92
CA LYS A 175 11.33 -12.93 -9.25
C LYS A 175 12.04 -12.12 -10.33
N ALA A 176 13.34 -11.88 -10.15
CA ALA A 176 14.16 -11.11 -11.07
C ALA A 176 14.70 -12.02 -12.17
N TYR A 177 14.47 -11.62 -13.43
CA TYR A 177 15.00 -12.29 -14.61
C TYR A 177 15.83 -11.32 -15.43
N VAL A 178 16.97 -11.77 -15.94
CA VAL A 178 17.89 -10.92 -16.73
C VAL A 178 17.23 -10.52 -18.06
N GLU A 179 16.44 -11.42 -18.63
CA GLU A 179 15.71 -11.24 -19.88
C GLU A 179 14.56 -10.21 -19.82
N ASP A 180 14.13 -9.81 -18.62
CA ASP A 180 13.15 -8.74 -18.43
C ASP A 180 13.76 -7.36 -18.68
N GLY A 181 15.10 -7.25 -18.69
CA GLY A 181 15.82 -6.00 -18.86
C GLY A 181 15.91 -5.18 -17.57
N ALA A 182 16.36 -3.93 -17.69
CA ALA A 182 16.52 -3.07 -16.53
C ALA A 182 15.15 -2.70 -15.93
N PRO A 183 14.94 -2.88 -14.61
CA PRO A 183 13.69 -2.51 -13.96
C PRO A 183 13.49 -0.99 -13.99
N MET A 184 12.25 -0.58 -14.24
CA MET A 184 11.82 0.81 -14.14
C MET A 184 10.84 0.95 -12.98
N ILE A 185 11.06 1.98 -12.16
CA ILE A 185 10.15 2.32 -11.06
C ILE A 185 9.31 3.48 -11.54
N LEU A 186 8.04 3.20 -11.76
CA LEU A 186 7.07 4.17 -12.26
C LEU A 186 6.21 4.67 -11.11
N LYS A 187 5.73 5.90 -11.22
CA LYS A 187 4.90 6.53 -10.21
C LYS A 187 3.47 6.68 -10.70
N ALA A 188 2.55 5.90 -10.14
CA ALA A 188 1.13 5.97 -10.44
C ALA A 188 0.52 7.23 -9.82
N LEU A 189 0.07 8.16 -10.67
CA LEU A 189 -0.64 9.37 -10.26
C LEU A 189 -2.06 9.00 -9.86
N ARG A 190 -2.39 9.18 -8.58
CA ARG A 190 -3.69 8.80 -8.03
C ARG A 190 -4.79 9.78 -8.51
N PRO A 191 -5.91 9.28 -9.09
CA PRO A 191 -7.11 10.08 -9.28
C PRO A 191 -7.70 10.53 -7.92
N ASP A 192 -8.11 11.78 -7.80
CA ASP A 192 -8.53 12.38 -6.51
C ASP A 192 -9.60 11.58 -5.76
N ALA A 193 -10.50 10.93 -6.49
CA ALA A 193 -11.61 10.14 -5.97
C ALA A 193 -11.19 8.79 -5.34
N LEU A 194 -9.98 8.31 -5.59
CA LEU A 194 -9.52 7.00 -5.13
C LEU A 194 -8.65 7.10 -3.89
N LYS A 195 -8.59 6.04 -3.08
CA LYS A 195 -7.54 5.86 -2.07
C LYS A 195 -6.65 4.71 -2.49
N ALA A 196 -5.38 4.76 -2.13
CA ALA A 196 -4.53 3.60 -2.30
C ALA A 196 -4.96 2.47 -1.34
N TRP A 197 -4.50 1.26 -1.62
CA TRP A 197 -4.83 0.04 -0.86
C TRP A 197 -4.48 0.13 0.63
N ASP A 198 -3.49 0.94 0.99
CA ASP A 198 -3.09 1.21 2.38
C ASP A 198 -3.89 2.36 3.03
N GLY A 199 -4.93 2.86 2.35
CA GLY A 199 -5.78 3.96 2.77
C GLY A 199 -5.18 5.35 2.57
N SER A 200 -3.93 5.46 2.09
CA SER A 200 -3.27 6.74 1.85
C SER A 200 -3.80 7.45 0.60
N THR A 201 -3.62 8.77 0.58
CA THR A 201 -3.94 9.65 -0.57
C THR A 201 -2.70 10.00 -1.39
N ASN A 202 -1.60 9.31 -1.18
CA ASN A 202 -0.35 9.53 -1.90
C ASN A 202 -0.31 8.68 -3.17
N ASP A 203 0.41 9.18 -4.16
CA ASP A 203 0.82 8.39 -5.32
C ASP A 203 1.61 7.15 -4.89
N LYS A 204 1.60 6.12 -5.73
CA LYS A 204 2.30 4.85 -5.46
C LYS A 204 3.36 4.58 -6.51
N GLU A 205 4.54 4.15 -6.05
CA GLU A 205 5.56 3.59 -6.90
C GLU A 205 5.23 2.13 -7.20
N PHE A 206 5.53 1.68 -8.41
CA PHE A 206 5.43 0.28 -8.79
C PHE A 206 6.55 -0.11 -9.74
N LEU A 207 6.87 -1.40 -9.70
CA LEU A 207 7.87 -2.01 -10.56
C LEU A 207 7.26 -2.33 -11.92
N ALA A 208 7.98 -1.99 -12.99
CA ALA A 208 7.69 -2.42 -14.34
C ALA A 208 8.99 -2.68 -15.11
N PHE A 209 8.85 -3.27 -16.30
CA PHE A 209 9.95 -3.63 -17.18
C PHE A 209 9.67 -3.14 -18.60
N PRO A 210 10.67 -3.01 -19.48
CA PRO A 210 10.46 -2.60 -20.86
C PRO A 210 9.41 -3.44 -21.62
N LYS A 211 9.28 -4.72 -21.29
CA LYS A 211 8.29 -5.64 -21.88
C LYS A 211 6.93 -5.63 -21.20
N THR A 212 6.80 -4.97 -20.05
CA THR A 212 5.52 -4.86 -19.35
C THR A 212 4.50 -4.22 -20.27
N THR A 213 3.32 -4.83 -20.32
CA THR A 213 2.23 -4.45 -21.21
C THR A 213 1.25 -3.50 -20.54
N GLY A 214 0.46 -2.78 -21.33
CA GLY A 214 -0.64 -1.97 -20.81
C GLY A 214 -1.63 -2.77 -19.95
N ALA A 215 -1.90 -4.04 -20.28
CA ALA A 215 -2.75 -4.93 -19.50
C ALA A 215 -2.18 -5.19 -18.10
N GLU A 216 -0.88 -5.47 -18.01
CA GLU A 216 -0.20 -5.70 -16.72
C GLU A 216 -0.18 -4.43 -15.87
N ILE A 217 0.04 -3.25 -16.48
CA ILE A 217 -0.06 -1.98 -15.75
C ILE A 217 -1.48 -1.78 -15.18
N ARG A 218 -2.53 -2.08 -15.96
CA ARG A 218 -3.92 -1.99 -15.47
C ARG A 218 -4.17 -2.88 -14.26
N ILE A 219 -3.62 -4.10 -14.26
CA ILE A 219 -3.70 -5.02 -13.12
C ILE A 219 -2.98 -4.42 -11.90
N VAL A 220 -1.76 -3.91 -12.07
CA VAL A 220 -1.00 -3.27 -10.98
C VAL A 220 -1.73 -2.07 -10.40
N LEU A 221 -2.25 -1.18 -11.25
CA LEU A 221 -3.03 -0.02 -10.80
C LEU A 221 -4.33 -0.45 -10.12
N GLY A 222 -5.00 -1.46 -10.65
CA GLY A 222 -6.19 -2.06 -10.04
C GLY A 222 -5.93 -2.55 -8.62
N MET A 223 -4.85 -3.32 -8.44
CA MET A 223 -4.39 -3.77 -7.12
C MET A 223 -4.05 -2.58 -6.20
N LEU A 224 -3.29 -1.60 -6.69
CA LEU A 224 -2.83 -0.47 -5.88
C LEU A 224 -3.95 0.43 -5.37
N TYR A 225 -5.06 0.54 -6.10
CA TYR A 225 -6.15 1.46 -5.80
C TYR A 225 -7.50 0.77 -5.54
N GLY A 226 -7.53 -0.55 -5.48
CA GLY A 226 -8.74 -1.32 -5.19
C GLY A 226 -9.81 -1.19 -6.27
N VAL A 227 -9.41 -1.17 -7.54
CA VAL A 227 -10.31 -1.06 -8.70
C VAL A 227 -10.09 -2.22 -9.67
N LYS A 228 -11.09 -2.55 -10.48
CA LYS A 228 -10.98 -3.58 -11.51
C LYS A 228 -10.04 -3.12 -12.63
N ALA A 229 -9.15 -4.00 -13.08
CA ALA A 229 -8.19 -3.69 -14.14
C ALA A 229 -8.89 -3.27 -15.45
N GLU A 230 -10.07 -3.84 -15.72
CA GLU A 230 -10.89 -3.55 -16.89
C GLU A 230 -11.49 -2.13 -16.85
N ALA A 231 -11.66 -1.57 -15.66
CA ALA A 231 -12.10 -0.19 -15.48
C ALA A 231 -10.94 0.81 -15.62
N VAL A 232 -9.68 0.35 -15.57
CA VAL A 232 -8.50 1.22 -15.65
C VAL A 232 -8.14 1.51 -17.11
N THR A 233 -8.05 2.79 -17.44
CA THR A 233 -7.48 3.29 -18.70
C THR A 233 -6.18 4.01 -18.41
N VAL A 234 -5.06 3.46 -18.86
CA VAL A 234 -3.71 4.01 -18.64
C VAL A 234 -3.42 5.08 -19.68
N LYS A 235 -2.84 6.20 -19.24
CA LYS A 235 -2.40 7.30 -20.12
C LYS A 235 -0.87 7.37 -20.14
N ALA A 236 -0.33 7.64 -21.32
CA ALA A 236 1.08 7.91 -21.57
C ALA A 236 1.20 9.29 -22.24
N GLY A 237 1.30 10.34 -21.41
CA GLY A 237 1.08 11.72 -21.88
C GLY A 237 -0.37 11.91 -22.34
N ASP A 238 -0.57 12.38 -23.56
CA ASP A 238 -1.90 12.59 -24.16
C ASP A 238 -2.49 11.33 -24.82
N ALA A 239 -1.70 10.27 -24.95
CA ALA A 239 -2.14 9.02 -25.58
C ALA A 239 -2.67 8.01 -24.54
N THR A 240 -3.64 7.19 -24.94
CA THR A 240 -4.03 6.00 -24.18
C THR A 240 -3.06 4.86 -24.49
N LEU A 241 -2.66 4.11 -23.46
CA LEU A 241 -1.87 2.89 -23.62
C LEU A 241 -2.80 1.69 -23.82
N GLU A 242 -2.71 1.05 -24.97
CA GLU A 242 -3.52 -0.13 -25.28
C GLU A 242 -3.03 -1.35 -24.49
N PRO A 243 -3.92 -2.32 -24.16
CA PRO A 243 -3.55 -3.46 -23.32
C PRO A 243 -2.36 -4.27 -23.85
N GLY A 244 -2.19 -4.37 -25.16
CA GLY A 244 -1.10 -5.13 -25.80
C GLY A 244 0.20 -4.34 -25.98
N ASP A 245 0.20 -3.04 -25.73
CA ASP A 245 1.38 -2.20 -25.97
C ASP A 245 2.41 -2.42 -24.86
N ALA A 246 3.65 -2.70 -25.27
CA ALA A 246 4.79 -2.72 -24.35
C ALA A 246 5.19 -1.28 -23.98
N ILE A 247 5.67 -1.10 -22.75
CA ILE A 247 5.88 0.24 -22.18
C ILE A 247 7.29 0.79 -22.41
N GLY A 248 8.24 -0.03 -22.83
CA GLY A 248 9.67 0.32 -22.83
C GLY A 248 10.06 1.54 -23.67
N GLU A 249 9.32 1.84 -24.74
CA GLU A 249 9.53 3.04 -25.55
C GLU A 249 8.72 4.24 -25.06
N ARG A 250 7.75 4.03 -24.16
CA ARG A 250 6.79 5.02 -23.68
C ARG A 250 7.18 5.63 -22.33
N PHE A 251 7.82 4.85 -21.48
CA PHE A 251 8.17 5.23 -20.11
C PHE A 251 9.62 4.93 -19.78
N LYS A 252 10.19 5.76 -18.91
CA LYS A 252 11.52 5.63 -18.32
C LYS A 252 11.40 5.51 -16.81
N HIS A 253 12.47 5.05 -16.16
CA HIS A 253 12.55 5.02 -14.71
C HIS A 253 12.27 6.40 -14.11
N GLY A 254 11.36 6.47 -13.14
CA GLY A 254 10.92 7.70 -12.48
C GLY A 254 9.76 8.42 -13.18
N ASP A 255 9.33 7.96 -14.35
CA ASP A 255 8.20 8.58 -15.04
C ASP A 255 6.88 8.37 -14.27
N HIS A 256 5.96 9.29 -14.53
CA HIS A 256 4.62 9.25 -13.95
C HIS A 256 3.65 8.57 -14.91
N VAL A 257 2.77 7.75 -14.36
CA VAL A 257 1.69 7.06 -15.07
C VAL A 257 0.37 7.61 -14.57
N SER A 258 -0.29 8.41 -15.39
CA SER A 258 -1.68 8.81 -15.15
C SER A 258 -2.63 7.72 -15.63
N PHE A 259 -3.78 7.63 -14.97
CA PHE A 259 -4.83 6.71 -15.38
C PHE A 259 -6.20 7.27 -15.00
N GLU A 260 -7.20 6.82 -15.74
CA GLU A 260 -8.60 7.08 -15.49
C GLU A 260 -9.27 5.76 -15.07
N VAL A 261 -10.27 5.85 -14.21
CA VAL A 261 -11.10 4.71 -13.85
C VAL A 261 -12.50 4.99 -14.38
N ALA A 262 -12.99 4.15 -15.29
CA ALA A 262 -14.36 4.19 -15.73
C ALA A 262 -15.26 4.01 -14.50
N GLY A 263 -16.12 4.99 -14.24
CA GLY A 263 -17.07 4.86 -13.14
C GLY A 263 -18.02 3.69 -13.40
N GLY A 264 -18.35 2.94 -12.35
CA GLY A 264 -19.31 1.86 -12.44
C GLY A 264 -20.65 2.31 -13.02
N LYS A 265 -21.32 1.37 -13.70
CA LYS A 265 -22.65 1.59 -14.25
C LYS A 265 -23.63 1.78 -13.10
N ALA A 266 -24.47 2.81 -13.21
CA ALA A 266 -25.55 3.03 -12.26
C ALA A 266 -26.49 1.81 -12.25
N MET A 267 -26.87 1.37 -11.06
CA MET A 267 -27.84 0.29 -10.84
C MET A 267 -28.64 0.54 -9.57
N LYS A 268 -29.81 -0.09 -9.49
CA LYS A 268 -30.70 -0.07 -8.34
C LYS A 268 -30.67 -1.41 -7.63
N LEU A 269 -30.62 -1.40 -6.31
CA LEU A 269 -30.87 -2.59 -5.48
C LEU A 269 -32.12 -2.37 -4.63
N VAL A 270 -32.97 -3.38 -4.57
CA VAL A 270 -34.19 -3.37 -3.75
C VAL A 270 -33.86 -3.89 -2.36
N VAL A 271 -34.23 -3.15 -1.33
CA VAL A 271 -34.06 -3.55 0.06
C VAL A 271 -35.43 -3.85 0.64
N MET A 272 -35.60 -5.07 1.12
CA MET A 272 -36.85 -5.53 1.73
C MET A 272 -36.93 -5.12 3.21
N SER A 273 -38.15 -4.90 3.70
CA SER A 273 -38.44 -4.54 5.08
C SER A 273 -38.07 -5.69 6.01
N PRO A 274 -37.29 -5.46 7.09
CA PRO A 274 -37.07 -6.48 8.11
C PRO A 274 -38.30 -6.67 9.01
N LEU A 275 -39.28 -5.78 8.95
CA LEU A 275 -40.48 -5.79 9.79
C LEU A 275 -41.64 -6.55 9.14
N GLU A 276 -41.80 -6.44 7.82
CA GLU A 276 -42.90 -7.05 7.08
C GLU A 276 -42.40 -7.86 5.88
N LEU A 277 -42.74 -9.15 5.86
CA LEU A 277 -42.33 -10.06 4.79
C LEU A 277 -42.94 -9.63 3.45
N GLY A 278 -42.10 -9.41 2.44
CA GLY A 278 -42.52 -9.03 1.10
C GLY A 278 -42.76 -7.52 0.91
N GLU A 279 -42.61 -6.71 1.96
CA GLU A 279 -42.70 -5.26 1.84
C GLU A 279 -41.35 -4.65 1.44
N LYS A 280 -41.36 -3.66 0.55
CA LYS A 280 -40.15 -2.93 0.13
C LYS A 280 -39.80 -1.81 1.12
N LEU A 281 -38.64 -1.90 1.75
CA LEU A 281 -38.12 -0.85 2.64
C LEU A 281 -37.67 0.37 1.84
N THR A 282 -36.78 0.21 0.87
CA THR A 282 -36.26 1.28 0.01
C THR A 282 -35.61 0.72 -1.25
N GLU A 283 -35.33 1.58 -2.21
CA GLU A 283 -34.38 1.31 -3.30
C GLU A 283 -33.09 2.06 -3.03
N LEU A 284 -31.95 1.43 -3.33
CA LEU A 284 -30.64 2.05 -3.27
C LEU A 284 -30.16 2.31 -4.70
N GLU A 285 -29.89 3.58 -5.01
CA GLU A 285 -29.17 3.94 -6.23
C GLU A 285 -27.67 3.85 -5.97
N ILE A 286 -27.02 2.88 -6.59
CA ILE A 286 -25.60 2.58 -6.41
C ILE A 286 -24.92 2.50 -7.77
N LYS A 287 -23.61 2.20 -7.76
CA LYS A 287 -22.90 1.76 -8.95
C LYS A 287 -22.50 0.30 -8.79
N ASP A 288 -22.37 -0.38 -9.91
CA ASP A 288 -22.01 -1.79 -9.97
C ASP A 288 -20.56 -2.07 -9.50
N ASP A 289 -19.72 -1.05 -9.47
CA ASP A 289 -18.37 -1.05 -8.89
C ASP A 289 -18.33 -0.72 -7.38
N TRP A 290 -19.47 -0.61 -6.71
CA TRP A 290 -19.50 -0.38 -5.26
C TRP A 290 -19.21 -1.65 -4.47
N THR A 291 -18.48 -1.50 -3.36
CA THR A 291 -18.30 -2.57 -2.38
C THR A 291 -19.58 -2.80 -1.59
N VAL A 292 -19.77 -4.03 -1.10
CA VAL A 292 -20.86 -4.37 -0.19
C VAL A 292 -20.85 -3.45 1.04
N GLY A 293 -19.67 -3.06 1.54
CA GLY A 293 -19.54 -2.11 2.64
C GLY A 293 -20.04 -0.70 2.32
N GLN A 294 -19.82 -0.20 1.10
CA GLN A 294 -20.38 1.07 0.64
C GLN A 294 -21.91 1.03 0.56
N VAL A 295 -22.46 -0.07 0.03
CA VAL A 295 -23.93 -0.27 -0.03
C VAL A 295 -24.53 -0.33 1.38
N ARG A 296 -23.91 -1.07 2.30
CA ARG A 296 -24.32 -1.13 3.71
C ARG A 296 -24.35 0.26 4.36
N LYS A 297 -23.30 1.05 4.15
CA LYS A 297 -23.18 2.40 4.69
C LYS A 297 -24.25 3.34 4.13
N LEU A 298 -24.51 3.27 2.82
CA LEU A 298 -25.60 4.02 2.20
C LEU A 298 -26.95 3.64 2.82
N LEU A 299 -27.25 2.34 2.91
CA LEU A 299 -28.49 1.84 3.50
C LEU A 299 -28.69 2.36 4.93
N CYS A 300 -27.67 2.25 5.78
CA CYS A 300 -27.71 2.73 7.16
C CYS A 300 -27.91 4.25 7.23
N SER A 301 -27.27 5.01 6.34
CA SER A 301 -27.43 6.47 6.29
C SER A 301 -28.83 6.92 5.91
N ILE A 302 -29.52 6.16 5.04
CA ILE A 302 -30.89 6.45 4.60
C ILE A 302 -31.90 6.05 5.68
N THR A 303 -31.72 4.85 6.25
CA THR A 303 -32.73 4.20 7.09
C THR A 303 -32.56 4.48 8.59
N GLY A 304 -31.38 4.92 9.03
CA GLY A 304 -31.05 5.07 10.46
C GLY A 304 -30.62 3.77 11.15
N LEU A 305 -30.61 2.64 10.42
CA LEU A 305 -30.10 1.36 10.94
C LEU A 305 -28.62 1.47 11.32
N LYS A 306 -28.20 0.68 12.32
CA LYS A 306 -26.83 0.70 12.83
C LYS A 306 -25.93 -0.24 12.03
N GLU A 307 -24.84 0.30 11.45
CA GLU A 307 -23.87 -0.50 10.68
C GLU A 307 -23.31 -1.69 11.47
N GLY A 308 -23.02 -1.51 12.76
CA GLY A 308 -22.48 -2.57 13.63
C GLY A 308 -23.48 -3.68 13.95
N SER A 309 -24.78 -3.45 13.71
CA SER A 309 -25.86 -4.41 13.92
C SER A 309 -26.33 -5.05 12.60
N MET A 310 -25.66 -4.78 11.47
CA MET A 310 -26.07 -5.22 10.14
C MET A 310 -25.03 -6.12 9.48
N LEU A 311 -25.47 -7.32 9.09
CA LEU A 311 -24.71 -8.28 8.29
C LEU A 311 -25.34 -8.39 6.90
N MET A 312 -24.61 -8.01 5.85
CA MET A 312 -25.09 -8.15 4.47
C MET A 312 -25.05 -9.61 4.05
N ALA A 313 -26.10 -10.11 3.40
CA ALA A 313 -26.18 -11.51 3.02
C ALA A 313 -26.94 -11.73 1.71
N LYS A 314 -26.54 -12.76 0.96
CA LYS A 314 -27.24 -13.20 -0.24
C LYS A 314 -28.41 -14.09 0.16
N GLY A 315 -29.62 -13.71 -0.23
CA GLY A 315 -30.83 -14.49 0.05
C GLY A 315 -32.07 -13.63 -0.07
N LYS A 316 -33.23 -14.29 -0.15
CA LYS A 316 -34.52 -13.60 -0.11
C LYS A 316 -34.96 -13.40 1.33
N MET A 317 -35.72 -12.33 1.58
CA MET A 317 -36.31 -12.09 2.88
C MET A 317 -37.21 -13.28 3.28
N GLY A 318 -37.06 -13.76 4.52
CA GLY A 318 -37.81 -14.90 5.05
C GLY A 318 -37.22 -16.28 4.77
N GLU A 319 -36.16 -16.38 3.95
CA GLU A 319 -35.44 -17.65 3.74
C GLU A 319 -34.34 -17.84 4.80
N ARG A 320 -34.07 -19.10 5.16
CA ARG A 320 -32.94 -19.43 6.02
C ARG A 320 -31.64 -19.26 5.24
N VAL A 321 -30.85 -18.27 5.62
CA VAL A 321 -29.55 -17.96 5.01
C VAL A 321 -28.48 -18.86 5.64
N SER A 322 -27.65 -19.53 4.84
CA SER A 322 -26.49 -20.28 5.33
C SER A 322 -25.37 -19.33 5.76
N GLU A 323 -24.44 -19.79 6.60
CA GLU A 323 -23.26 -18.99 6.98
C GLU A 323 -22.45 -18.56 5.75
N ASP A 324 -22.38 -19.43 4.73
CA ASP A 324 -21.67 -19.15 3.46
C ASP A 324 -22.31 -18.06 2.61
N ALA A 325 -23.52 -17.60 2.94
CA ALA A 325 -24.21 -16.55 2.21
C ALA A 325 -23.92 -15.14 2.75
N GLN A 326 -23.09 -15.01 3.80
CA GLN A 326 -22.61 -13.70 4.25
C GLN A 326 -21.73 -13.05 3.17
N LEU A 327 -22.05 -11.79 2.85
CA LEU A 327 -21.29 -11.00 1.89
C LEU A 327 -20.09 -10.34 2.58
N LYS A 328 -18.90 -10.41 1.96
CA LYS A 328 -17.72 -9.69 2.44
C LYS A 328 -17.82 -8.22 2.09
N LEU A 329 -17.59 -7.35 3.07
CA LEU A 329 -17.75 -5.90 2.91
C LEU A 329 -16.76 -5.26 1.92
N THR A 330 -15.64 -5.94 1.66
CA THR A 330 -14.58 -5.50 0.73
C THR A 330 -14.86 -5.85 -0.72
N ASP A 331 -15.73 -6.82 -0.96
CA ASP A 331 -16.02 -7.34 -2.30
C ASP A 331 -17.03 -6.43 -3.00
N LEU A 332 -17.01 -6.41 -4.34
CA LEU A 332 -17.97 -5.64 -5.12
C LEU A 332 -19.32 -6.34 -5.16
N VAL A 333 -20.40 -5.58 -5.26
CA VAL A 333 -21.75 -6.17 -5.40
C VAL A 333 -21.86 -7.06 -6.63
N VAL A 334 -21.30 -6.66 -7.77
CA VAL A 334 -21.33 -7.47 -9.00
C VAL A 334 -20.60 -8.79 -8.89
N ASP A 335 -19.62 -8.92 -7.98
CA ASP A 335 -18.87 -10.16 -7.80
C ASP A 335 -19.76 -11.27 -7.21
N TYR A 336 -20.88 -10.88 -6.57
CA TYR A 336 -21.92 -11.80 -6.10
C TYR A 336 -23.04 -12.04 -7.13
N GLY A 337 -22.92 -11.44 -8.32
CA GLY A 337 -23.86 -11.59 -9.43
C GLY A 337 -25.08 -10.67 -9.38
N TYR A 338 -25.07 -9.64 -8.53
CA TYR A 338 -26.15 -8.66 -8.44
C TYR A 338 -26.30 -7.86 -9.74
N LYS A 339 -27.56 -7.63 -10.14
CA LYS A 339 -27.98 -6.87 -11.32
C LYS A 339 -28.95 -5.76 -10.93
N ASP A 340 -29.18 -4.86 -11.86
CA ASP A 340 -30.15 -3.77 -11.69
C ASP A 340 -31.55 -4.32 -11.37
N GLY A 341 -32.11 -3.86 -10.25
CA GLY A 341 -33.39 -4.30 -9.72
C GLY A 341 -33.34 -5.51 -8.78
N ASP A 342 -32.18 -6.14 -8.56
CA ASP A 342 -32.08 -7.31 -7.67
C ASP A 342 -32.33 -6.92 -6.20
N GLU A 343 -32.84 -7.90 -5.43
CA GLU A 343 -33.01 -7.78 -3.98
C GLU A 343 -31.69 -8.02 -3.25
N ILE A 344 -31.31 -7.09 -2.36
CA ILE A 344 -30.18 -7.27 -1.45
C ILE A 344 -30.67 -7.49 -0.02
N GLY A 345 -30.27 -8.61 0.57
CA GLY A 345 -30.63 -9.02 1.92
C GLY A 345 -29.64 -8.56 2.98
N PHE A 346 -30.13 -8.44 4.21
CA PHE A 346 -29.29 -8.27 5.38
C PHE A 346 -29.94 -8.93 6.60
N ILE A 347 -29.11 -9.36 7.54
CA ILE A 347 -29.52 -9.80 8.88
C ILE A 347 -29.28 -8.62 9.83
N TYR A 348 -30.32 -8.24 10.56
CA TYR A 348 -30.24 -7.18 11.55
C TYR A 348 -30.31 -7.74 12.96
N MET A 349 -29.34 -7.37 13.80
CA MET A 349 -29.21 -7.82 15.19
C MET A 349 -29.58 -6.73 16.20
N GLY A 350 -30.03 -5.56 15.73
CA GLY A 350 -30.52 -4.47 16.57
C GLY A 350 -32.01 -4.59 16.85
N ASP A 351 -32.64 -3.47 17.21
CA ASP A 351 -34.09 -3.34 17.32
C ASP A 351 -34.62 -2.67 16.06
N PRO A 352 -35.10 -3.43 15.05
CA PRO A 352 -35.49 -2.86 13.78
C PRO A 352 -36.71 -1.94 13.90
N GLU A 353 -37.63 -2.16 14.85
CA GLU A 353 -38.79 -1.30 15.06
C GLU A 353 -38.36 0.07 15.59
N ALA A 354 -37.52 0.07 16.63
CA ALA A 354 -37.00 1.32 17.20
C ALA A 354 -36.07 2.05 16.23
N ASP A 355 -35.18 1.32 15.55
CA ASP A 355 -34.14 1.92 14.71
C ASP A 355 -34.68 2.42 13.35
N LEU A 356 -35.77 1.83 12.82
CA LEU A 356 -36.43 2.31 11.59
C LEU A 356 -37.53 3.35 11.82
N LYS A 357 -37.98 3.56 13.06
CA LYS A 357 -39.14 4.41 13.37
C LYS A 357 -39.09 5.77 12.67
N ALA A 358 -37.98 6.49 12.82
CA ALA A 358 -37.82 7.83 12.25
C ALA A 358 -37.78 7.84 10.71
N PHE A 359 -37.39 6.73 10.08
CA PHE A 359 -37.41 6.57 8.63
C PHE A 359 -38.84 6.28 8.14
N LEU A 360 -39.55 5.37 8.81
CA LEU A 360 -40.91 4.98 8.44
C LEU A 360 -41.91 6.13 8.63
N GLU A 361 -41.75 6.97 9.66
CA GLU A 361 -42.59 8.15 9.89
C GLU A 361 -42.44 9.25 8.81
N ARG A 362 -41.38 9.20 7.99
CA ARG A 362 -41.12 10.18 6.91
C ARG A 362 -41.64 9.73 5.55
N LYS A 363 -42.00 8.46 5.42
CA LYS A 363 -42.38 7.80 4.18
C LYS A 363 -43.91 7.84 4.05
#